data_AF-A0A813H2L2-F1
#
_entry.id   AF-A0A813H2L2-F1
#
_cell.length_a   1.000
_cell.length_b   1.000
_cell.length_c   1.000
_cell.angle_alpha   90.00
_cell.angle_beta   90.00
_cell.angle_gamma   90.00
#
_symmetry.space_group_name_H-M   'P 1'
#
loop_
_entity.id
_entity.type
_entity.pdbx_description
1 polymer ?
#
loop_
_entity_poly.entity_id
_entity_poly.type
_entity_poly.pdbx_seq_one_letter_code
_entity_poly.pdbx_strand_id
1 'polypeptide(L)'
;MESSLMRRRGGPTQPQKLISHWWGADLCDTILSATQDASGLVPSDLEEWLDEGCASAGPCLGSMALIASHWLCFLAVNQRRSICGSDRNPCTCGSEKFASGHALCEVDKFEKILAKMPGGVVVCLDPALGTLTRVWCLAEINAALHLDSPISFCLSRKMSTELESKLVSGKQAVPSVEDCEASCEEDKVRILDTVKSQQGFSRFNLEIKVLMEMQGPQVNGISAWIKAQTPRPFQEFTDRFFALAEEERRIWRVREVTSFDRARFLAALQNPARFEFKLTRD
;
A
#
# COMPACT_ATOMS: atom_id res chain seq x y z
N MET A 1 27.97 -12.82 8.71
CA MET A 1 28.04 -13.91 7.72
C MET A 1 27.55 -13.33 6.40
N GLU A 2 28.44 -13.02 5.46
CA GLU A 2 28.05 -12.46 4.15
C GLU A 2 28.16 -13.53 3.08
N SER A 3 27.01 -13.92 2.49
CA SER A 3 26.97 -14.93 1.44
C SER A 3 27.64 -14.42 0.15
N SER A 4 28.10 -15.34 -0.70
CA SER A 4 28.62 -15.01 -2.03
C SER A 4 27.56 -14.33 -2.92
N LEU A 5 26.28 -14.62 -2.69
CA LEU A 5 25.15 -13.95 -3.33
C LEU A 5 25.05 -12.49 -2.90
N MET A 6 25.11 -12.20 -1.60
CA MET A 6 25.12 -10.81 -1.09
C MET A 6 26.33 -10.04 -1.62
N ARG A 7 27.53 -10.64 -1.66
CA ARG A 7 28.72 -9.98 -2.22
C ARG A 7 28.67 -9.71 -3.73
N ARG A 8 27.95 -10.53 -4.52
CA ARG A 8 27.88 -10.38 -5.99
C ARG A 8 26.65 -9.62 -6.49
N ARG A 9 25.54 -9.65 -5.75
CA ARG A 9 24.23 -9.12 -6.18
C ARG A 9 23.46 -8.35 -5.10
N GLY A 10 23.95 -8.27 -3.86
CA GLY A 10 23.20 -7.74 -2.72
C GLY A 10 24.08 -7.02 -1.70
N GLY A 11 25.01 -6.18 -2.18
CA GLY A 11 25.77 -5.28 -1.31
C GLY A 11 24.85 -4.27 -0.62
N PRO A 12 25.37 -3.43 0.30
CA PRO A 12 24.56 -2.39 0.92
C PRO A 12 23.93 -1.51 -0.16
N THR A 13 22.61 -1.61 -0.32
CA THR A 13 21.83 -0.78 -1.22
C THR A 13 20.90 0.10 -0.39
N GLN A 14 20.76 1.35 -0.81
CA GLN A 14 19.74 2.20 -0.22
C GLN A 14 18.36 1.66 -0.64
N PRO A 15 17.44 1.41 0.30
CA PRO A 15 16.09 1.00 -0.06
C PRO A 15 15.42 2.10 -0.88
N GLN A 16 14.71 1.69 -1.92
CA GLN A 16 13.95 2.59 -2.77
C GLN A 16 12.52 2.76 -2.26
N LYS A 17 11.96 1.73 -1.61
CA LYS A 17 10.55 1.66 -1.22
C LYS A 17 10.37 1.12 0.21
N LEU A 18 9.35 1.63 0.89
CA LEU A 18 8.85 1.08 2.16
C LEU A 18 7.78 0.04 1.85
N ILE A 19 7.82 -1.13 2.49
CA ILE A 19 6.73 -2.10 2.45
C ILE A 19 5.87 -1.93 3.70
N SER A 20 4.66 -1.43 3.53
CA SER A 20 3.62 -1.39 4.55
C SER A 20 2.98 -2.77 4.66
N HIS A 21 3.10 -3.37 5.84
CA HIS A 21 2.54 -4.68 6.17
C HIS A 21 1.85 -4.64 7.54
N TRP A 22 1.10 -5.69 7.87
CA TRP A 22 0.60 -5.90 9.23
C TRP A 22 0.83 -7.34 9.68
N TRP A 23 0.94 -7.53 11.00
CA TRP A 23 1.27 -8.82 11.60
C TRP A 23 0.18 -9.89 11.49
N GLY A 24 -1.05 -9.52 11.11
CA GLY A 24 -2.12 -10.49 10.85
C GLY A 24 -2.16 -11.01 9.41
N ALA A 25 -1.39 -10.40 8.49
CA ALA A 25 -1.20 -10.94 7.16
C ALA A 25 -0.23 -12.12 7.18
N ASP A 26 -0.39 -13.01 6.19
CA ASP A 26 0.61 -14.03 5.90
C ASP A 26 1.92 -13.36 5.45
N LEU A 27 3.06 -13.83 5.97
CA LEU A 27 4.36 -13.36 5.51
C LEU A 27 4.55 -13.64 4.01
N CYS A 28 3.97 -14.73 3.50
CA CYS A 28 3.97 -15.06 2.09
C CYS A 28 3.30 -13.95 1.25
N ASP A 29 2.16 -13.40 1.69
CA ASP A 29 1.52 -12.26 0.99
C ASP A 29 2.44 -11.05 0.93
N THR A 30 3.10 -10.74 2.04
CA THR A 30 4.01 -9.59 2.10
C THR A 30 5.18 -9.75 1.13
N ILE A 31 5.77 -10.95 1.07
CA ILE A 31 6.88 -11.26 0.15
C ILE A 31 6.40 -11.24 -1.30
N LEU A 32 5.23 -11.81 -1.59
CA LEU A 32 4.68 -11.84 -2.94
C LEU A 32 4.32 -10.45 -3.42
N SER A 33 3.69 -9.61 -2.61
CA SER A 33 3.39 -8.22 -2.95
C SER A 33 4.67 -7.40 -3.19
N ALA A 34 5.72 -7.60 -2.38
CA ALA A 34 7.01 -6.97 -2.65
C ALA A 34 7.64 -7.46 -3.96
N THR A 35 7.52 -8.76 -4.25
CA THR A 35 8.00 -9.38 -5.49
C THR A 35 7.21 -8.87 -6.70
N GLN A 36 5.89 -8.73 -6.56
CA GLN A 36 4.99 -8.16 -7.56
C GLN A 36 5.43 -6.74 -7.91
N ASP A 37 5.63 -5.88 -6.91
CA ASP A 37 6.09 -4.50 -7.12
C ASP A 37 7.50 -4.45 -7.74
N ALA A 38 8.41 -5.34 -7.32
CA ALA A 38 9.79 -5.38 -7.81
C ALA A 38 9.92 -5.91 -9.25
N SER A 39 9.02 -6.80 -9.66
CA SER A 39 9.10 -7.52 -10.95
C SER A 39 8.10 -7.02 -11.99
N GLY A 40 7.01 -6.38 -11.56
CA GLY A 40 5.88 -6.03 -12.42
C GLY A 40 5.06 -7.23 -12.89
N LEU A 41 5.29 -8.42 -12.31
CA LEU A 41 4.52 -9.63 -12.61
C LEU A 41 3.08 -9.50 -12.10
N VAL A 42 2.16 -10.19 -12.77
CA VAL A 42 0.78 -10.32 -12.29
C VAL A 42 0.65 -11.47 -11.28
N PRO A 43 -0.38 -11.47 -10.42
CA PRO A 43 -0.58 -12.51 -9.40
C PRO A 43 -0.54 -13.95 -9.92
N SER A 44 -1.08 -14.23 -11.12
CA SER A 44 -1.06 -15.58 -11.70
C SER A 44 0.36 -16.09 -11.95
N ASP A 45 1.25 -15.21 -12.42
CA ASP A 45 2.64 -15.56 -12.70
C ASP A 45 3.41 -15.84 -11.41
N LEU A 46 3.05 -15.13 -10.33
CA LEU A 46 3.62 -15.36 -8.99
C LEU A 46 3.12 -16.66 -8.36
N GLU A 47 1.84 -17.01 -8.56
CA GLU A 47 1.28 -18.30 -8.11
C GLU A 47 1.97 -19.48 -8.82
N GLU A 48 2.12 -19.40 -10.15
CA GLU A 48 2.88 -20.40 -10.93
C GLU A 48 4.33 -20.53 -10.44
N TRP A 49 4.98 -19.41 -10.12
CA TRP A 49 6.33 -19.40 -9.56
C TRP A 49 6.45 -20.10 -8.20
N LEU A 50 5.42 -20.02 -7.36
CA LEU A 50 5.37 -20.73 -6.08
C LEU A 50 5.15 -22.24 -6.28
N ASP A 51 4.26 -22.61 -7.20
CA ASP A 51 3.84 -23.99 -7.43
C ASP A 51 4.92 -24.84 -8.08
N GLU A 52 5.68 -24.27 -9.03
CA GLU A 52 6.76 -25.00 -9.71
C GLU A 52 8.01 -25.23 -8.85
N GLY A 53 8.07 -24.58 -7.69
CA GLY A 53 9.29 -24.38 -6.93
C GLY A 53 10.30 -23.55 -7.72
N CYS A 54 11.03 -22.64 -7.08
CA CYS A 54 12.07 -21.78 -7.68
C CYS A 54 13.10 -22.47 -8.62
N ALA A 55 13.12 -23.81 -8.71
CA ALA A 55 14.03 -24.59 -9.53
C ALA A 55 13.65 -24.67 -11.03
N SER A 56 12.38 -24.47 -11.38
CA SER A 56 11.87 -24.72 -12.76
C SER A 56 11.55 -23.46 -13.54
N ALA A 57 11.24 -22.36 -12.84
CA ALA A 57 10.94 -21.07 -13.46
C ALA A 57 12.14 -20.59 -14.29
N GLY A 58 12.03 -20.81 -15.59
CA GLY A 58 13.12 -20.70 -16.55
C GLY A 58 13.69 -19.28 -16.72
N PRO A 59 14.57 -19.06 -17.71
CA PRO A 59 15.38 -17.85 -17.91
C PRO A 59 14.59 -16.55 -18.19
N CYS A 60 13.26 -16.55 -18.05
CA CYS A 60 12.34 -15.48 -18.47
C CYS A 60 12.13 -14.35 -17.45
N LEU A 61 12.52 -14.54 -16.18
CA LEU A 61 12.92 -13.39 -15.35
C LEU A 61 14.29 -12.94 -15.87
N GLY A 62 14.28 -12.35 -17.08
CA GLY A 62 15.48 -11.83 -17.73
C GLY A 62 16.26 -10.97 -16.73
N SER A 63 17.55 -10.80 -16.98
CA SER A 63 18.54 -10.13 -16.12
C SER A 63 18.19 -8.73 -15.53
N MET A 64 16.96 -8.23 -15.71
CA MET A 64 16.36 -7.07 -15.06
C MET A 64 15.52 -7.40 -13.80
N ALA A 65 15.25 -8.66 -13.49
CA ALA A 65 14.33 -9.04 -12.43
C ALA A 65 14.87 -8.81 -11.01
N LEU A 66 14.17 -8.00 -10.22
CA LEU A 66 14.44 -7.67 -8.80
C LEU A 66 15.64 -6.73 -8.54
N ILE A 67 15.74 -5.63 -9.31
CA ILE A 67 16.71 -4.55 -9.03
C ILE A 67 16.21 -3.63 -7.88
N ALA A 68 14.89 -3.62 -7.63
CA ALA A 68 14.31 -2.80 -6.58
C ALA A 68 14.71 -3.32 -5.19
N SER A 69 15.10 -2.38 -4.31
CA SER A 69 15.43 -2.66 -2.92
C SER A 69 14.32 -2.12 -2.03
N HIS A 70 13.80 -2.97 -1.15
CA HIS A 70 12.67 -2.67 -0.28
C HIS A 70 13.06 -2.85 1.19
N TRP A 71 12.48 -2.03 2.06
CA TRP A 71 12.49 -2.29 3.49
C TRP A 71 11.09 -2.60 4.00
N LEU A 72 10.95 -3.73 4.69
CA LEU A 72 9.76 -4.01 5.48
C LEU A 72 9.63 -2.98 6.60
N CYS A 73 8.44 -2.42 6.80
CA CYS A 73 8.28 -1.28 7.71
C CYS A 73 8.80 -1.58 9.13
N PHE A 74 8.58 -2.79 9.65
CA PHE A 74 9.09 -3.20 10.95
C PHE A 74 10.62 -3.28 11.06
N LEU A 75 11.31 -3.55 9.94
CA LEU A 75 12.77 -3.49 9.88
C LEU A 75 13.25 -2.04 9.77
N ALA A 76 12.55 -1.25 8.96
CA ALA A 76 12.86 0.15 8.73
C ALA A 76 12.89 0.97 10.03
N VAL A 77 11.91 0.74 10.90
CA VAL A 77 11.77 1.45 12.19
C VAL A 77 12.27 0.67 13.40
N ASN A 78 13.11 -0.35 13.21
CA ASN A 78 13.66 -1.18 14.29
C ASN A 78 12.61 -1.57 15.35
N GLN A 79 11.45 -2.09 14.89
CA GLN A 79 10.27 -2.28 15.73
C GLN A 79 10.52 -3.21 16.93
N ARG A 80 11.56 -4.05 16.84
CA ARG A 80 12.07 -4.90 17.93
C ARG A 80 12.42 -4.12 19.21
N ARG A 81 12.83 -2.85 19.11
CA ARG A 81 13.09 -1.99 20.28
C ARG A 81 11.82 -1.54 20.99
N SER A 82 10.64 -1.83 20.45
CA SER A 82 9.37 -1.40 21.03
C SER A 82 8.46 -2.57 21.39
N ILE A 83 8.33 -3.60 20.53
CA ILE A 83 7.21 -4.55 20.66
C ILE A 83 7.57 -5.96 21.13
N CYS A 84 8.83 -6.38 21.05
CA CYS A 84 9.19 -7.77 21.40
C CYS A 84 9.27 -7.97 22.92
N GLY A 85 9.18 -9.21 23.40
CA GLY A 85 9.13 -9.52 24.83
C GLY A 85 7.74 -9.34 25.47
N SER A 86 6.71 -9.13 24.66
CA SER A 86 5.30 -9.16 25.08
C SER A 86 4.69 -10.54 24.80
N ASP A 87 3.51 -10.83 25.38
CA ASP A 87 2.77 -12.08 25.11
C ASP A 87 2.47 -12.27 23.62
N ARG A 88 2.24 -11.16 22.90
CA ARG A 88 1.98 -11.17 21.46
C ARG A 88 3.24 -11.35 20.62
N ASN A 89 4.41 -11.00 21.16
CA ASN A 89 5.70 -11.10 20.47
C ASN A 89 6.75 -11.69 21.44
N PRO A 90 6.62 -12.97 21.83
CA PRO A 90 7.46 -13.55 22.86
C PRO A 90 8.90 -13.59 22.37
N CYS A 91 9.76 -12.81 23.02
CA CYS A 91 11.18 -12.72 22.66
C CYS A 91 12.01 -12.57 23.94
N THR A 92 12.98 -13.46 24.11
CA THR A 92 13.85 -13.55 25.30
C THR A 92 15.13 -12.74 25.16
N CYS A 93 15.17 -11.76 24.24
CA CYS A 93 16.41 -11.05 23.92
C CYS A 93 16.94 -10.14 25.03
N GLY A 94 16.14 -9.86 26.06
CA GLY A 94 16.51 -8.98 27.18
C GLY A 94 16.78 -7.52 26.79
N SER A 95 16.50 -7.12 25.55
CA SER A 95 16.81 -5.76 25.10
C SER A 95 15.79 -4.76 25.68
N GLU A 96 16.29 -3.60 26.12
CA GLU A 96 15.46 -2.52 26.64
C GLU A 96 14.41 -2.06 25.62
N LYS A 97 13.22 -1.69 26.11
CA LYS A 97 12.06 -1.30 25.30
C LYS A 97 11.73 0.17 25.45
N PHE A 98 11.40 0.79 24.33
CA PHE A 98 11.08 2.20 24.26
C PHE A 98 9.72 2.40 23.59
N ALA A 99 8.84 3.14 24.28
CA ALA A 99 7.53 3.52 23.76
C ALA A 99 7.64 4.69 22.77
N SER A 100 6.58 4.90 21.98
CA SER A 100 6.41 6.06 21.10
C SER A 100 6.71 7.38 21.85
N GLY A 101 7.39 8.32 21.19
CA GLY A 101 7.85 9.58 21.77
C GLY A 101 9.24 9.52 22.41
N HIS A 102 9.75 8.33 22.77
CA HIS A 102 11.11 8.22 23.31
C HIS A 102 12.17 8.39 22.21
N ALA A 103 13.30 9.05 22.52
CA ALA A 103 14.36 9.33 21.56
C ALA A 103 14.93 8.06 20.88
N LEU A 104 14.90 6.93 21.58
CA LEU A 104 15.37 5.62 21.10
C LEU A 104 14.29 4.70 20.51
N CYS A 105 13.01 5.13 20.51
CA CYS A 105 11.95 4.47 19.77
C CYS A 105 11.97 4.95 18.32
N GLU A 106 11.89 4.07 17.34
CA GLU A 106 11.93 4.45 15.92
C GLU A 106 10.59 4.25 15.20
N VAL A 107 9.62 3.60 15.85
CA VAL A 107 8.31 3.25 15.28
C VAL A 107 7.50 4.49 14.88
N ASP A 108 7.67 5.59 15.59
CA ASP A 108 7.03 6.88 15.31
C ASP A 108 7.81 7.75 14.31
N LYS A 109 8.88 7.23 13.70
CA LYS A 109 9.77 7.98 12.78
C LYS A 109 9.70 7.49 11.34
N PHE A 110 8.70 6.67 10.98
CA PHE A 110 8.54 6.13 9.64
C PHE A 110 8.44 7.23 8.56
N GLU A 111 7.84 8.38 8.86
CA GLU A 111 7.79 9.53 7.91
C GLU A 111 9.18 9.98 7.46
N LYS A 112 10.16 9.99 8.38
CA LYS A 112 11.56 10.36 8.08
C LYS A 112 12.26 9.32 7.21
N ILE A 113 11.82 8.07 7.28
CA ILE A 113 12.32 6.98 6.46
C ILE A 113 11.70 7.08 5.06
N LEU A 114 10.39 7.26 4.99
CA LEU A 114 9.65 7.39 3.73
C LEU A 114 10.14 8.58 2.91
N ALA A 115 10.45 9.72 3.56
CA ALA A 115 11.06 10.87 2.90
C ALA A 115 12.43 10.59 2.23
N LYS A 116 13.08 9.46 2.56
CA LYS A 116 14.34 9.00 1.97
C LYS A 116 14.17 7.87 0.96
N MET A 117 12.93 7.47 0.69
CA MET A 117 12.57 6.36 -0.20
C MET A 117 11.91 6.92 -1.46
N PRO A 118 12.68 7.17 -2.53
CA PRO A 118 12.16 7.85 -3.73
C PRO A 118 11.08 7.05 -4.47
N GLY A 119 11.01 5.75 -4.27
CA GLY A 119 9.97 4.89 -4.81
C GLY A 119 8.69 4.86 -3.97
N GLY A 120 8.67 5.53 -2.82
CA GLY A 120 7.49 5.66 -1.96
C GLY A 120 7.15 4.40 -1.15
N VAL A 121 5.86 4.09 -1.03
CA VAL A 121 5.34 2.98 -0.23
C VAL A 121 4.63 1.94 -1.09
N VAL A 122 4.85 0.67 -0.79
CA VAL A 122 4.06 -0.45 -1.29
C VAL A 122 3.19 -0.94 -0.15
N VAL A 123 1.88 -0.90 -0.34
CA VAL A 123 0.88 -1.41 0.60
C VAL A 123 0.58 -2.86 0.23
N CYS A 124 1.07 -3.80 1.03
CA CYS A 124 0.78 -5.22 0.87
C CYS A 124 -0.62 -5.52 1.37
N LEU A 125 -1.54 -5.80 0.47
CA LEU A 125 -2.92 -6.14 0.77
C LEU A 125 -3.05 -7.66 0.96
N ASP A 126 -3.53 -8.09 2.11
CA ASP A 126 -3.98 -9.46 2.29
C ASP A 126 -5.35 -9.70 1.62
N PRO A 127 -5.76 -10.97 1.39
CA PRO A 127 -7.04 -11.31 0.76
C PRO A 127 -8.29 -10.71 1.42
N ALA A 128 -8.25 -10.37 2.72
CA ALA A 128 -9.36 -9.76 3.43
C ALA A 128 -9.27 -8.21 3.47
N LEU A 129 -8.22 -7.63 2.88
CA LEU A 129 -7.86 -6.21 3.00
C LEU A 129 -7.68 -5.77 4.46
N GLY A 130 -7.31 -6.70 5.35
CA GLY A 130 -7.02 -6.41 6.76
C GLY A 130 -5.94 -5.35 6.93
N THR A 131 -4.97 -5.26 6.03
CA THR A 131 -3.97 -4.18 6.02
C THR A 131 -4.60 -2.78 6.10
N LEU A 132 -5.74 -2.57 5.43
CA LEU A 132 -6.43 -1.27 5.41
C LEU A 132 -7.26 -0.99 6.66
N THR A 133 -7.44 -1.97 7.55
CA THR A 133 -8.03 -1.74 8.87
C THR A 133 -6.98 -1.30 9.87
N ARG A 134 -5.67 -1.45 9.60
CA ARG A 134 -4.63 -1.24 10.62
C ARG A 134 -4.15 0.20 10.66
N VAL A 135 -4.24 0.82 11.84
CA VAL A 135 -3.93 2.25 11.99
C VAL A 135 -2.52 2.63 11.57
N TRP A 136 -1.53 1.75 11.80
CA TRP A 136 -0.13 2.01 11.40
C TRP A 136 0.07 1.95 9.88
N CYS A 137 -0.61 1.03 9.17
CA CYS A 137 -0.59 1.00 7.71
C CYS A 137 -1.26 2.26 7.13
N LEU A 138 -2.37 2.70 7.73
CA LEU A 138 -3.04 3.95 7.34
C LEU A 138 -2.17 5.18 7.63
N ALA A 139 -1.37 5.16 8.71
CA ALA A 139 -0.40 6.21 9.00
C ALA A 139 0.69 6.30 7.92
N GLU A 140 1.20 5.16 7.47
CA GLU A 140 2.21 5.07 6.40
C GLU A 140 1.64 5.57 5.06
N ILE A 141 0.40 5.22 4.72
CA ILE A 141 -0.32 5.76 3.54
C ILE A 141 -0.50 7.27 3.67
N ASN A 142 -0.95 7.76 4.84
CA ASN A 142 -1.15 9.19 5.09
C ASN A 142 0.15 9.98 4.95
N ALA A 143 1.27 9.45 5.47
CA ALA A 143 2.57 10.07 5.31
C ALA A 143 3.01 10.10 3.84
N ALA A 144 2.75 9.04 3.07
CA ALA A 144 3.05 9.03 1.64
C ALA A 144 2.26 10.11 0.89
N LEU A 145 0.97 10.24 1.18
CA LEU A 145 0.11 11.29 0.61
C LEU A 145 0.60 12.69 1.00
N HIS A 146 0.99 12.88 2.27
CA HIS A 146 1.49 14.17 2.76
C HIS A 146 2.83 14.59 2.14
N LEU A 147 3.70 13.60 1.87
CA LEU A 147 5.01 13.78 1.26
C LEU A 147 4.97 13.75 -0.28
N ASP A 148 3.78 13.67 -0.88
CA ASP A 148 3.59 13.49 -2.31
C ASP A 148 4.42 12.31 -2.89
N SER A 149 4.58 11.26 -2.09
CA SER A 149 5.36 10.06 -2.43
C SER A 149 4.52 9.03 -3.19
N PRO A 150 5.11 8.25 -4.10
CA PRO A 150 4.38 7.19 -4.80
C PRO A 150 3.77 6.16 -3.84
N ILE A 151 2.60 5.63 -4.19
CA ILE A 151 1.90 4.58 -3.44
C ILE A 151 1.55 3.46 -4.41
N SER A 152 1.98 2.24 -4.13
CA SER A 152 1.59 1.03 -4.87
C SER A 152 0.73 0.13 -3.98
N PHE A 153 -0.48 -0.22 -4.38
CA PHE A 153 -1.29 -1.25 -3.72
C PHE A 153 -1.07 -2.61 -4.39
N CYS A 154 -0.56 -3.58 -3.64
CA CYS A 154 -0.25 -4.91 -4.17
C CYS A 154 -1.05 -5.97 -3.42
N LEU A 155 -2.00 -6.59 -4.14
CA LEU A 155 -2.77 -7.74 -3.69
C LEU A 155 -2.27 -8.96 -4.47
N SER A 156 -1.40 -9.74 -3.84
CA SER A 156 -0.69 -10.85 -4.49
C SER A 156 -1.51 -12.12 -4.66
N ARG A 157 -2.62 -12.26 -3.93
CA ARG A 157 -3.54 -13.40 -3.99
C ARG A 157 -4.96 -12.92 -4.26
N LYS A 158 -5.84 -13.81 -4.70
CA LYS A 158 -7.26 -13.49 -4.88
C LYS A 158 -7.88 -12.97 -3.58
N MET A 159 -8.83 -12.04 -3.71
CA MET A 159 -9.63 -11.59 -2.58
C MET A 159 -10.35 -12.77 -1.94
N SER A 160 -10.56 -12.68 -0.62
CA SER A 160 -11.37 -13.64 0.11
C SER A 160 -12.81 -13.66 -0.41
N THR A 161 -13.44 -14.83 -0.44
CA THR A 161 -14.82 -15.00 -0.91
C THR A 161 -15.82 -14.14 -0.11
N GLU A 162 -15.54 -13.90 1.17
CA GLU A 162 -16.36 -13.00 2.00
C GLU A 162 -16.32 -11.56 1.48
N LEU A 163 -15.13 -11.06 1.16
CA LEU A 163 -14.95 -9.71 0.63
C LEU A 163 -15.53 -9.57 -0.78
N GLU A 164 -15.32 -10.58 -1.63
CA GLU A 164 -15.96 -10.62 -2.96
C GLU A 164 -17.49 -10.57 -2.84
N SER A 165 -18.06 -11.35 -1.90
CA SER A 165 -19.51 -11.34 -1.63
C SER A 165 -20.00 -9.98 -1.13
N LYS A 166 -19.24 -9.32 -0.24
CA LYS A 166 -19.52 -7.95 0.20
C LYS A 166 -19.56 -7.00 -0.99
N LEU A 167 -18.58 -7.09 -1.88
CA LEU A 167 -18.53 -6.26 -3.08
C LEU A 167 -19.70 -6.51 -4.01
N VAL A 168 -20.01 -7.76 -4.34
CA VAL A 168 -21.17 -8.09 -5.18
C VAL A 168 -22.47 -7.56 -4.59
N SER A 169 -22.58 -7.51 -3.26
CA SER A 169 -23.73 -6.93 -2.56
C SER A 169 -23.75 -5.39 -2.49
N GLY A 170 -22.80 -4.71 -3.14
CA GLY A 170 -22.69 -3.24 -3.12
C GLY A 170 -22.16 -2.68 -1.80
N LYS A 171 -21.65 -3.52 -0.90
CA LYS A 171 -21.06 -3.06 0.36
C LYS A 171 -19.65 -2.53 0.13
N GLN A 172 -19.26 -1.59 0.98
CA GLN A 172 -17.92 -1.02 0.98
C GLN A 172 -16.90 -2.09 1.41
N ALA A 173 -15.87 -2.32 0.59
CA ALA A 173 -14.77 -3.25 0.90
C ALA A 173 -13.65 -2.60 1.73
N VAL A 174 -13.39 -1.31 1.50
CA VAL A 174 -12.33 -0.57 2.20
C VAL A 174 -12.97 0.13 3.40
N PRO A 175 -12.61 -0.20 4.65
CA PRO A 175 -13.18 0.45 5.84
C PRO A 175 -12.91 1.97 5.85
N SER A 176 -13.69 2.73 6.62
CA SER A 176 -13.31 4.11 6.93
C SER A 176 -12.04 4.10 7.78
N VAL A 177 -11.16 5.08 7.62
CA VAL A 177 -10.03 5.31 8.55
C VAL A 177 -10.49 5.42 10.00
N GLU A 178 -11.71 5.92 10.24
CA GLU A 178 -12.31 6.03 11.58
C GLU A 178 -12.55 4.66 12.23
N ASP A 179 -12.78 3.64 11.41
CA ASP A 179 -13.03 2.26 11.84
C ASP A 179 -11.74 1.44 12.01
N CYS A 180 -10.57 2.10 11.96
CA CYS A 180 -9.29 1.39 12.06
C CYS A 180 -9.06 0.75 13.43
N GLU A 181 -8.21 -0.28 13.43
CA GLU A 181 -7.82 -1.07 14.58
C GLU A 181 -6.39 -0.74 14.99
N ALA A 182 -6.18 -0.70 16.31
CA ALA A 182 -4.87 -0.52 16.92
C ALA A 182 -4.69 -1.51 18.08
N SER A 183 -3.42 -1.82 18.40
CA SER A 183 -3.10 -2.54 19.63
C SER A 183 -2.92 -1.59 20.83
N CYS A 184 -2.85 -0.29 20.56
CA CYS A 184 -2.56 0.79 21.49
C CYS A 184 -3.50 1.95 21.13
N GLU A 185 -4.39 2.32 22.04
CA GLU A 185 -5.42 3.35 21.77
C GLU A 185 -4.80 4.75 21.66
N GLU A 186 -3.73 5.02 22.39
CA GLU A 186 -2.98 6.28 22.31
C GLU A 186 -2.39 6.50 20.93
N ASP A 187 -1.86 5.44 20.30
CA ASP A 187 -1.39 5.50 18.91
C ASP A 187 -2.54 5.73 17.93
N LYS A 188 -3.71 5.10 18.17
CA LYS A 188 -4.90 5.30 17.34
C LYS A 188 -5.33 6.76 17.37
N VAL A 189 -5.52 7.34 18.54
CA VAL A 189 -5.93 8.74 18.72
C VAL A 189 -4.94 9.67 18.01
N ARG A 190 -3.65 9.51 18.29
CA ARG A 190 -2.59 10.35 17.70
C ARG A 190 -2.58 10.28 16.18
N ILE A 191 -2.66 9.08 15.60
CA ILE A 191 -2.63 8.90 14.14
C ILE A 191 -3.89 9.48 13.50
N LEU A 192 -5.06 9.22 14.08
CA LEU A 192 -6.33 9.77 13.58
C LEU A 192 -6.34 11.30 13.63
N ASP A 193 -5.82 11.91 14.69
CA ASP A 193 -5.66 13.37 14.78
C ASP A 193 -4.72 13.91 13.70
N THR A 194 -3.62 13.20 13.39
CA THR A 194 -2.74 13.54 12.27
C THR A 194 -3.46 13.48 10.93
N VAL A 195 -4.16 12.37 10.61
CA VAL A 195 -4.92 12.25 9.36
C VAL A 195 -5.97 13.35 9.24
N LYS A 196 -6.70 13.62 10.34
CA LYS A 196 -7.74 14.64 10.39
C LYS A 196 -7.20 16.04 10.14
N SER A 197 -6.07 16.38 10.77
CA SER A 197 -5.45 17.70 10.66
C SER A 197 -4.76 17.96 9.32
N GLN A 198 -4.16 16.93 8.70
CA GLN A 198 -3.44 17.09 7.44
C GLN A 198 -4.34 17.15 6.21
N GLN A 199 -5.41 16.36 6.18
CA GLN A 199 -6.31 16.32 5.01
C GLN A 199 -7.78 15.99 5.31
N GLY A 200 -8.09 15.50 6.51
CA GLY A 200 -9.47 15.14 6.90
C GLY A 200 -9.87 13.74 6.44
N PHE A 201 -10.71 13.07 7.24
CA PHE A 201 -11.09 11.67 7.00
C PHE A 201 -11.81 11.43 5.68
N SER A 202 -12.76 12.31 5.31
CA SER A 202 -13.52 12.16 4.07
C SER A 202 -12.62 12.17 2.84
N ARG A 203 -11.61 13.04 2.82
CA ARG A 203 -10.64 13.14 1.73
C ARG A 203 -9.69 11.95 1.71
N PHE A 204 -9.13 11.58 2.87
CA PHE A 204 -8.25 10.42 2.99
C PHE A 204 -8.91 9.12 2.52
N ASN A 205 -10.14 8.86 2.96
CA ASN A 205 -10.91 7.69 2.55
C ASN A 205 -11.18 7.67 1.04
N LEU A 206 -11.48 8.83 0.45
CA LEU A 206 -11.72 8.95 -0.99
C LEU A 206 -10.43 8.69 -1.79
N GLU A 207 -9.31 9.29 -1.38
CA GLU A 207 -8.00 9.12 -2.04
C GLU A 207 -7.57 7.65 -2.05
N ILE A 208 -7.70 6.91 -0.94
CA ILE A 208 -7.40 5.46 -0.92
C ILE A 208 -8.25 4.72 -1.94
N LYS A 209 -9.57 4.95 -1.96
CA LYS A 209 -10.48 4.28 -2.91
C LYS A 209 -10.09 4.59 -4.36
N VAL A 210 -9.82 5.85 -4.68
CA VAL A 210 -9.42 6.27 -6.04
C VAL A 210 -8.09 5.65 -6.43
N LEU A 211 -7.09 5.65 -5.54
CA LEU A 211 -5.80 5.04 -5.84
C LEU A 211 -5.92 3.53 -6.08
N MET A 212 -6.70 2.83 -5.26
CA MET A 212 -6.98 1.40 -5.47
C MET A 212 -7.73 1.13 -6.78
N GLU A 213 -8.68 2.00 -7.17
CA GLU A 213 -9.37 1.92 -8.46
C GLU A 213 -8.40 2.05 -9.64
N MET A 214 -7.58 3.09 -9.59
CA MET A 214 -6.77 3.54 -10.72
C MET A 214 -5.54 2.65 -10.97
N GLN A 215 -5.09 1.94 -9.94
CA GLN A 215 -3.99 0.97 -10.05
C GLN A 215 -4.44 -0.40 -10.62
N GLY A 216 -5.74 -0.61 -10.89
CA GLY A 216 -6.24 -1.77 -11.65
C GLY A 216 -5.91 -1.63 -13.15
N PRO A 217 -5.28 -2.64 -13.81
CA PRO A 217 -5.78 -4.01 -14.02
C PRO A 217 -4.82 -5.15 -13.59
N GLN A 218 -3.80 -4.85 -12.79
CA GLN A 218 -2.79 -5.82 -12.34
C GLN A 218 -3.27 -6.76 -11.20
N VAL A 219 -4.56 -6.74 -10.85
CA VAL A 219 -5.10 -7.40 -9.66
C VAL A 219 -6.30 -8.27 -10.01
N ASN A 220 -6.23 -9.55 -9.66
CA ASN A 220 -7.38 -10.46 -9.63
C ASN A 220 -8.36 -9.98 -8.55
N GLY A 221 -9.55 -9.51 -8.94
CA GLY A 221 -10.62 -9.10 -8.01
C GLY A 221 -10.90 -7.58 -7.95
N ILE A 222 -9.94 -6.70 -8.27
CA ILE A 222 -10.22 -5.26 -8.34
C ILE A 222 -11.18 -4.94 -9.49
N SER A 223 -11.12 -5.66 -10.61
CA SER A 223 -12.12 -5.51 -11.68
C SER A 223 -13.55 -5.80 -11.22
N ALA A 224 -13.74 -6.70 -10.25
CA ALA A 224 -15.04 -6.94 -9.62
C ALA A 224 -15.40 -5.82 -8.65
N TRP A 225 -14.42 -5.32 -7.89
CA TRP A 225 -14.55 -4.13 -7.04
C TRP A 225 -15.01 -2.89 -7.84
N ILE A 226 -14.35 -2.57 -8.96
CA ILE A 226 -14.68 -1.42 -9.83
C ILE A 226 -16.12 -1.53 -10.35
N LYS A 227 -16.56 -2.74 -10.71
CA LYS A 227 -17.92 -3.00 -11.20
C LYS A 227 -18.98 -2.90 -10.10
N ALA A 228 -18.60 -3.17 -8.85
CA ALA A 228 -19.50 -3.18 -7.70
C ALA A 228 -19.73 -1.80 -7.08
N GLN A 229 -18.79 -0.86 -7.22
CA GLN A 229 -18.93 0.48 -6.64
C GLN A 229 -19.79 1.38 -7.55
N THR A 230 -20.93 1.84 -7.04
CA THR A 230 -21.81 2.81 -7.73
C THR A 230 -22.16 3.99 -6.81
N PRO A 231 -21.83 5.26 -7.20
CA PRO A 231 -21.01 5.65 -8.34
C PRO A 231 -19.57 5.12 -8.22
N ARG A 232 -18.84 5.04 -9.35
CA ARG A 232 -17.43 4.63 -9.32
C ARG A 232 -16.63 5.64 -8.48
N PRO A 233 -15.68 5.23 -7.63
CA PRO A 233 -14.92 6.15 -6.78
C PRO A 233 -14.23 7.28 -7.56
N PHE A 234 -13.71 7.00 -8.76
CA PHE A 234 -13.17 8.02 -9.66
C PHE A 234 -14.25 9.00 -10.13
N GLN A 235 -15.46 8.52 -10.39
CA GLN A 235 -16.59 9.38 -10.77
C GLN A 235 -17.04 10.25 -9.59
N GLU A 236 -17.18 9.67 -8.39
CA GLU A 236 -17.45 10.40 -7.15
C GLU A 236 -16.38 11.47 -6.92
N PHE A 237 -15.10 11.12 -7.12
CA PHE A 237 -13.99 12.04 -7.04
C PHE A 237 -14.11 13.16 -8.05
N THR A 238 -14.38 12.88 -9.33
CA THR A 238 -14.53 13.93 -10.34
C THR A 238 -15.69 14.86 -10.02
N ASP A 239 -16.83 14.31 -9.60
CA ASP A 239 -18.02 15.09 -9.25
C ASP A 239 -17.72 16.02 -8.07
N ARG A 240 -17.06 15.50 -7.03
CA ARG A 240 -16.62 16.30 -5.88
C ARG A 240 -15.58 17.33 -6.28
N PHE A 241 -14.56 16.94 -7.04
CA PHE A 241 -13.49 17.83 -7.51
C PHE A 241 -14.05 19.01 -8.32
N PHE A 242 -14.97 18.75 -9.26
CA PHE A 242 -15.58 19.81 -10.07
C PHE A 242 -16.57 20.68 -9.29
N ALA A 243 -17.11 20.19 -8.17
CA ALA A 243 -17.94 20.96 -7.25
C ALA A 243 -17.12 21.89 -6.32
N LEU A 244 -15.81 21.67 -6.17
CA LEU A 244 -14.94 22.52 -5.35
C LEU A 244 -14.68 23.89 -5.97
N ALA A 245 -14.41 24.89 -5.12
CA ALA A 245 -13.96 26.20 -5.58
C ALA A 245 -12.62 26.09 -6.34
N GLU A 246 -12.32 27.03 -7.25
CA GLU A 246 -11.11 26.97 -8.07
C GLU A 246 -9.80 26.96 -7.25
N GLU A 247 -9.76 27.69 -6.13
CA GLU A 247 -8.63 27.73 -5.22
C GLU A 247 -8.40 26.37 -4.53
N GLU A 248 -9.48 25.71 -4.11
CA GLU A 248 -9.43 24.35 -3.54
C GLU A 248 -8.99 23.34 -4.60
N ARG A 249 -9.52 23.43 -5.83
CA ARG A 249 -9.08 22.60 -6.96
C ARG A 249 -7.59 22.80 -7.27
N ARG A 250 -7.02 23.97 -6.99
CA ARG A 250 -5.59 24.26 -7.19
C ARG A 250 -4.73 23.55 -6.15
N ILE A 251 -5.19 23.48 -4.90
CA ILE A 251 -4.57 22.70 -3.83
C ILE A 251 -4.60 21.19 -4.17
N TRP A 252 -5.71 20.71 -4.73
CA TRP A 252 -5.82 19.31 -5.18
C TRP A 252 -4.92 19.02 -6.40
N ARG A 253 -4.80 19.95 -7.36
CA ARG A 253 -3.97 19.82 -8.57
C ARG A 253 -2.46 19.73 -8.32
N VAL A 254 -1.93 20.20 -7.18
CA VAL A 254 -0.48 20.21 -6.93
C VAL A 254 0.02 18.88 -6.37
N ARG A 255 -0.78 18.19 -5.56
CA ARG A 255 -0.37 16.96 -4.86
C ARG A 255 -0.52 15.67 -5.69
N GLU A 256 -1.50 15.63 -6.58
CA GLU A 256 -1.72 14.41 -7.39
C GLU A 256 -0.81 14.34 -8.62
N VAL A 257 -0.22 15.45 -9.07
CA VAL A 257 0.57 15.50 -10.32
C VAL A 257 1.96 14.85 -10.20
N THR A 258 2.44 14.57 -8.99
CA THR A 258 3.73 13.91 -8.74
C THR A 258 3.61 12.41 -8.49
N SER A 259 2.45 11.91 -8.05
CA SER A 259 2.18 10.48 -7.83
C SER A 259 1.39 9.82 -8.98
N PHE A 260 0.67 10.61 -9.79
CA PHE A 260 0.06 10.15 -11.04
C PHE A 260 1.02 10.24 -12.22
N ASP A 261 0.86 9.32 -13.17
CA ASP A 261 1.16 9.62 -14.56
C ASP A 261 0.27 10.80 -14.99
N ARG A 262 0.83 12.01 -14.92
CA ARG A 262 0.22 13.28 -15.31
C ARG A 262 -0.45 13.19 -16.68
N ALA A 263 0.08 12.39 -17.61
CA ALA A 263 -0.51 12.21 -18.93
C ALA A 263 -1.81 11.40 -18.86
N ARG A 264 -1.87 10.37 -18.02
CA ARG A 264 -3.04 9.50 -17.84
C ARG A 264 -4.19 10.22 -17.13
N PHE A 265 -3.89 11.04 -16.12
CA PHE A 265 -4.88 11.89 -15.46
C PHE A 265 -5.42 12.99 -16.38
N LEU A 266 -4.54 13.73 -17.07
CA LEU A 266 -4.95 14.77 -18.03
C LEU A 266 -5.76 14.18 -19.19
N ALA A 267 -5.42 12.97 -19.67
CA ALA A 267 -6.20 12.27 -20.69
C ALA A 267 -7.60 11.87 -20.19
N ALA A 268 -7.73 11.44 -18.92
CA ALA A 268 -9.01 11.11 -18.30
C ALA A 268 -9.91 12.35 -18.13
N LEU A 269 -9.33 13.50 -17.76
CA LEU A 269 -10.06 14.76 -17.65
C LEU A 269 -10.50 15.32 -19.01
N GLN A 270 -9.72 15.11 -20.07
CA GLN A 270 -10.03 15.63 -21.40
C GLN A 270 -11.09 14.82 -22.16
N ASN A 271 -11.29 13.54 -21.80
CA ASN A 271 -12.31 12.71 -22.41
C ASN A 271 -12.80 11.61 -21.44
N PRO A 272 -13.74 11.93 -20.53
CA PRO A 272 -14.28 10.98 -19.55
C PRO A 272 -14.91 9.73 -20.20
N ALA A 273 -15.50 9.89 -21.39
CA ALA A 273 -16.13 8.81 -22.15
C ALA A 273 -15.12 7.81 -22.77
N ARG A 274 -13.85 8.19 -22.93
CA ARG A 274 -12.79 7.30 -23.47
C ARG A 274 -12.31 6.26 -22.47
N PHE A 275 -12.70 6.39 -21.21
CA PHE A 275 -12.52 5.40 -20.14
C PHE A 275 -13.79 4.57 -19.90
N GLU A 276 -14.68 4.48 -20.90
CA GLU A 276 -15.47 3.26 -21.07
C GLU A 276 -14.47 2.12 -21.29
N PHE A 277 -14.23 1.35 -20.23
CA PHE A 277 -13.53 0.08 -20.31
C PHE A 277 -14.25 -0.75 -21.36
N LYS A 278 -13.71 -0.80 -22.58
CA LYS A 278 -14.13 -1.78 -23.56
C LYS A 278 -13.88 -3.13 -22.91
N LEU A 279 -14.96 -3.75 -22.43
CA LEU A 279 -15.00 -5.17 -22.15
C LEU A 279 -14.60 -5.83 -23.46
N THR A 280 -13.34 -6.24 -23.58
CA THR A 280 -12.97 -7.27 -24.54
C THR A 280 -13.69 -8.51 -24.07
N ARG A 281 -14.91 -8.70 -24.60
CA ARG A 281 -15.41 -10.04 -24.86
C ARG A 281 -14.46 -10.59 -25.92
N ASP A 282 -13.60 -11.51 -25.53
CA ASP A 282 -13.55 -12.88 -26.04
C ASP A 282 -12.64 -13.71 -25.12
#